data_AF-A0AAU2IHD8-F1
#
_entry.id   AF-A0AAU2IHD8-F1
#
_cell.length_a   1.000
_cell.length_b   1.000
_cell.length_c   1.000
_cell.angle_alpha   90.00
_cell.angle_beta   90.00
_cell.angle_gamma   90.00
#
_symmetry.space_group_name_H-M   'P 1'
#
loop_
_entity.id
_entity.type
_entity.pdbx_description
1 polymer ?
#
loop_
_entity_poly.entity_id
_entity_poly.type
_entity_poly.pdbx_seq_one_letter_code
_entity_poly.pdbx_strand_id
1 'polypeptide(L)'
;MNHAQLTALGRALRLLGEHGEGLGIDTPDGKLHEMRADVKRALDLIEDSVTGDPPTTRCPEHPTGPVDENAQDLCLLCETRRRVARRSEINGTYPTRPRQGESADAPAMSRYGVREDRPQPQQRWLPEKWNGQVWQLCGTPRHDRREAEHYLAAQRREPRAASAYRLVHAFTDYEVVRVWGTPIKVDIEPMGGL
;
A
#
# COMPACT_ATOMS: atom_id res chain seq x y z
N MET A 1 27.73 -0.85 2.60
CA MET A 1 27.56 -1.46 1.27
C MET A 1 26.48 -2.53 1.27
N ASN A 2 25.50 -2.47 0.35
CA ASN A 2 24.52 -3.52 0.15
C ASN A 2 25.03 -4.57 -0.87
N HIS A 3 24.33 -5.70 -0.98
CA HIS A 3 24.74 -6.81 -1.87
C HIS A 3 24.80 -6.42 -3.36
N ALA A 4 23.92 -5.52 -3.79
CA ALA A 4 23.90 -5.01 -5.15
C ALA A 4 25.14 -4.14 -5.45
N GLN A 5 25.52 -3.25 -4.52
CA GLN A 5 26.74 -2.43 -4.60
C GLN A 5 28.00 -3.29 -4.63
N LEU A 6 28.08 -4.35 -3.81
CA LEU A 6 29.19 -5.31 -3.85
C LEU A 6 29.29 -6.03 -5.20
N THR A 7 28.16 -6.44 -5.77
CA THR A 7 28.12 -7.08 -7.09
C THR A 7 28.53 -6.10 -8.20
N ALA A 8 28.06 -4.85 -8.13
CA ALA A 8 28.41 -3.80 -9.08
C ALA A 8 29.91 -3.46 -9.02
N LEU A 9 30.48 -3.32 -7.82
CA LEU A 9 31.91 -3.11 -7.63
C LEU A 9 32.73 -4.28 -8.18
N GLY A 10 32.34 -5.52 -7.89
CA GLY A 10 33.03 -6.71 -8.42
C GLY A 10 33.08 -6.75 -9.95
N ARG A 11 31.99 -6.35 -10.63
CA ARG A 11 31.97 -6.22 -12.09
C ARG A 11 32.86 -5.09 -12.60
N ALA A 12 32.82 -3.92 -11.94
CA ALA A 12 33.66 -2.78 -12.30
C ALA A 12 35.16 -3.12 -12.19
N LEU A 13 35.57 -3.76 -11.09
CA LEU A 13 36.96 -4.18 -10.88
C LEU A 13 37.41 -5.22 -11.92
N ARG A 14 36.52 -6.14 -12.31
CA ARG A 14 36.82 -7.12 -13.37
C ARG A 14 37.03 -6.44 -14.73
N LEU A 15 36.14 -5.53 -15.12
CA LEU A 15 36.27 -4.76 -16.36
C LEU A 15 37.57 -3.95 -16.39
N LEU A 16 37.96 -3.35 -15.26
CA LEU A 16 39.24 -2.65 -15.13
C LEU A 16 40.44 -3.58 -15.30
N GLY A 17 40.36 -4.82 -14.80
CA GLY A 17 41.39 -5.85 -15.04
C GLY A 17 41.53 -6.19 -16.52
N GLU A 18 40.40 -6.40 -17.22
CA GLU A 18 40.37 -6.68 -18.66
C GLU A 18 40.91 -5.49 -19.49
N HIS A 19 40.63 -4.26 -19.06
CA HIS A 19 41.22 -3.06 -19.64
C HIS A 19 42.73 -2.96 -19.41
N GLY A 20 43.21 -3.31 -18.22
CA GLY A 20 44.63 -3.34 -17.88
C GLY A 20 45.42 -4.37 -18.69
N GLU A 21 44.87 -5.57 -18.92
CA GLU A 21 45.48 -6.59 -19.77
C GLU A 21 45.57 -6.16 -21.25
N GLY A 22 44.59 -5.41 -21.72
CA GLY A 22 44.54 -4.90 -23.09
C GLY A 22 45.25 -3.55 -23.31
N LEU A 23 46.00 -3.05 -22.31
CA LEU A 23 46.70 -1.77 -22.37
C LEU A 23 48.07 -1.94 -23.04
N GLY A 24 48.30 -1.21 -24.13
CA GLY A 24 49.57 -1.19 -24.85
C GLY A 24 49.92 0.20 -25.37
N ILE A 25 51.11 0.33 -25.97
CA ILE A 25 51.62 1.60 -26.51
C ILE A 25 50.71 2.16 -27.63
N ASP A 26 50.05 1.28 -28.39
CA ASP A 26 49.17 1.65 -29.51
C ASP A 26 47.69 1.79 -29.10
N THR A 27 47.40 1.94 -27.81
CA THR A 27 46.01 2.06 -27.33
C THR A 27 45.41 3.38 -27.81
N PRO A 28 44.28 3.37 -28.54
CA PRO A 28 43.67 4.60 -29.04
C PRO A 28 43.09 5.43 -27.88
N ASP A 29 43.20 6.76 -27.98
CA ASP A 29 42.75 7.71 -26.95
C ASP A 29 41.29 7.52 -26.51
N GLY A 30 40.40 7.15 -27.43
CA GLY A 30 39.00 6.85 -27.11
C GLY A 30 38.88 5.75 -26.04
N LYS A 31 39.71 4.71 -26.14
CA LYS A 31 39.73 3.60 -25.18
C LYS A 31 40.32 4.03 -23.83
N LEU A 32 41.30 4.94 -23.83
CA LEU A 32 41.83 5.54 -22.60
C LEU A 32 40.78 6.40 -21.87
N HIS A 33 39.92 7.11 -22.61
CA HIS A 33 38.81 7.86 -22.05
C HIS A 33 37.72 6.96 -21.45
N GLU A 34 37.40 5.84 -22.09
CA GLU A 34 36.49 4.82 -21.55
C GLU A 34 37.02 4.25 -20.24
N MET A 35 38.29 3.83 -20.22
CA MET A 35 38.96 3.32 -19.01
C MET A 35 38.96 4.34 -17.88
N ARG A 36 39.23 5.61 -18.18
CA ARG A 36 39.16 6.70 -17.19
C ARG A 36 37.76 6.82 -16.59
N ALA A 37 36.71 6.72 -17.42
CA ALA A 37 35.33 6.77 -16.94
C ALA A 37 35.01 5.56 -16.05
N ASP A 38 35.50 4.38 -16.40
CA ASP A 38 35.31 3.16 -15.60
C ASP A 38 36.04 3.20 -14.25
N VAL A 39 37.27 3.69 -14.24
CA VAL A 39 38.02 3.90 -12.98
C VAL A 39 37.25 4.87 -12.09
N LYS A 40 36.74 5.97 -12.66
CA LYS A 40 35.97 6.95 -11.90
C LYS A 40 34.69 6.34 -11.32
N ARG A 41 33.93 5.58 -12.12
CA ARG A 41 32.72 4.87 -11.65
C ARG A 41 33.02 3.91 -10.50
N ALA A 42 34.13 3.17 -10.58
CA ALA A 42 34.54 2.26 -9.51
C ALA A 42 34.92 3.01 -8.23
N LEU A 43 35.61 4.16 -8.35
CA LEU A 43 35.94 5.03 -7.22
C LEU A 43 34.70 5.61 -6.56
N ASP A 44 33.76 6.14 -7.35
CA ASP A 44 32.49 6.70 -6.84
C ASP A 44 31.74 5.64 -6.00
N LEU A 45 31.69 4.38 -6.47
CA LEU A 45 31.06 3.27 -5.72
C LEU A 45 31.77 2.95 -4.39
N ILE A 46 33.09 3.13 -4.32
CA ILE A 46 33.86 2.92 -3.09
C ILE A 46 33.64 4.10 -2.14
N GLU A 47 33.66 5.33 -2.63
CA GLU A 47 33.43 6.52 -1.80
C GLU A 47 32.04 6.48 -1.16
N ASP A 48 31.00 6.20 -1.95
CA ASP A 48 29.63 6.03 -1.46
C ASP A 48 29.52 4.96 -0.37
N SER A 49 30.39 3.94 -0.41
CA SER A 49 30.41 2.86 0.58
C SER A 49 31.08 3.24 1.89
N VAL A 50 32.05 4.15 1.85
CA VAL A 50 32.84 4.57 3.01
C VAL A 50 32.14 5.71 3.76
N THR A 51 31.41 6.58 3.06
CA THR A 51 30.73 7.73 3.66
C THR A 51 29.29 7.46 4.07
N GLY A 52 28.66 6.38 3.57
CA GLY A 52 27.26 6.07 3.82
C GLY A 52 27.01 5.22 5.07
N ASP A 53 25.86 5.41 5.71
CA ASP A 53 25.36 4.52 6.76
C ASP A 53 25.19 3.09 6.23
N PRO A 54 25.41 2.06 7.08
CA PRO A 54 25.23 0.67 6.66
C PRO A 54 23.77 0.45 6.23
N PRO A 55 23.54 -0.08 5.02
CA PRO A 55 22.18 -0.30 4.53
C PRO A 55 21.49 -1.35 5.39
N THR A 56 20.26 -1.05 5.80
CA THR A 56 19.42 -1.93 6.63
C THR A 56 18.80 -3.05 5.79
N THR A 57 18.65 -2.86 4.48
CA THR A 57 18.15 -3.88 3.55
C THR A 57 19.17 -4.23 2.46
N ARG A 58 18.98 -5.38 1.81
CA ARG A 58 19.81 -5.80 0.66
C ARG A 58 19.22 -5.32 -0.68
N CYS A 59 18.14 -4.55 -0.67
CA CYS A 59 17.47 -4.06 -1.86
C CYS A 59 18.17 -2.82 -2.45
N PRO A 60 18.39 -2.78 -3.78
CA PRO A 60 18.98 -1.60 -4.44
C PRO A 60 18.04 -0.39 -4.47
N GLU A 61 16.71 -0.59 -4.52
CA GLU A 61 15.73 0.50 -4.52
C GLU A 61 15.53 1.12 -3.13
N HIS A 62 15.69 0.33 -2.06
CA HIS A 62 15.38 0.75 -0.69
C HIS A 62 16.49 0.38 0.30
N PRO A 63 17.71 0.92 0.16
CA PRO A 63 18.86 0.54 1.00
C PRO A 63 18.63 0.80 2.50
N THR A 64 17.85 1.82 2.85
CA THR A 64 17.49 2.20 4.24
C THR A 64 16.04 1.92 4.60
N GLY A 65 15.37 1.07 3.81
CA GLY A 65 13.95 0.75 4.00
C GLY A 65 13.66 -0.09 5.25
N PRO A 66 12.37 -0.28 5.60
CA PRO A 66 11.95 -1.16 6.67
C PRO A 66 12.34 -2.62 6.37
N VAL A 67 12.82 -3.30 7.42
CA VAL A 67 13.38 -4.66 7.34
C VAL A 67 12.30 -5.71 7.57
N ASP A 68 12.24 -6.72 6.69
CA ASP A 68 11.48 -7.96 6.91
C ASP A 68 12.45 -9.15 6.88
N GLU A 69 12.60 -9.85 8.00
CA GLU A 69 13.50 -11.01 8.14
C GLU A 69 13.13 -12.17 7.22
N ASN A 70 11.86 -12.26 6.80
CA ASN A 70 11.38 -13.30 5.90
C ASN A 70 11.48 -12.91 4.42
N ALA A 71 11.94 -11.69 4.11
CA ALA A 71 12.14 -11.23 2.75
C ALA A 71 13.53 -11.65 2.22
N GLN A 72 13.59 -12.09 0.95
CA GLN A 72 14.84 -12.49 0.31
C GLN A 72 15.90 -11.38 0.33
N ASP A 73 15.48 -10.13 0.09
CA ASP A 73 16.36 -8.95 0.07
C ASP A 73 16.26 -8.13 1.36
N LEU A 74 15.67 -8.70 2.43
CA LEU A 74 15.37 -8.04 3.70
C LEU A 74 14.47 -6.79 3.59
N CYS A 75 13.98 -6.44 2.40
CA CYS A 75 13.19 -5.24 2.16
C CYS A 75 11.69 -5.56 2.22
N LEU A 76 11.01 -5.00 3.23
CA LEU A 76 9.56 -5.17 3.42
C LEU A 76 8.75 -4.64 2.22
N LEU A 77 9.16 -3.51 1.63
CA LEU A 77 8.42 -2.86 0.55
C LEU A 77 8.39 -3.72 -0.73
N CYS A 78 9.56 -4.19 -1.16
CA CYS A 78 9.67 -5.05 -2.33
C CYS A 78 9.03 -6.42 -2.09
N GLU A 79 9.18 -6.98 -0.89
CA GLU A 79 8.56 -8.26 -0.55
C GLU A 79 7.03 -8.16 -0.50
N THR A 80 6.48 -7.05 0.00
CA THR A 80 5.03 -6.79 -0.05
C THR A 80 4.53 -6.76 -1.49
N ARG A 81 5.24 -6.07 -2.39
CA ARG A 81 4.91 -6.06 -3.83
C ARG A 81 4.96 -7.47 -4.45
N ARG A 82 5.99 -8.26 -4.15
CA ARG A 82 6.12 -9.66 -4.62
C ARG A 82 5.01 -10.57 -4.07
N ARG A 83 4.63 -10.41 -2.80
CA ARG A 83 3.52 -11.17 -2.17
C ARG A 83 2.18 -10.83 -2.81
N VAL A 84 1.94 -9.56 -3.17
CA VAL A 84 0.74 -9.15 -3.91
C VAL A 84 0.72 -9.80 -5.30
N ALA A 85 1.82 -9.72 -6.05
CA ALA A 85 1.91 -10.34 -7.38
C ALA A 85 1.65 -11.86 -7.35
N ARG A 86 2.29 -12.60 -6.43
CA ARG A 86 2.06 -14.04 -6.23
C ARG A 86 0.60 -14.36 -5.88
N ARG A 87 -0.05 -13.52 -5.09
CA ARG A 87 -1.48 -13.69 -4.75
C ARG A 87 -2.38 -13.54 -5.98
N SER A 88 -2.04 -12.61 -6.87
CA SER A 88 -2.73 -12.41 -8.15
C SER A 88 -2.55 -13.59 -9.09
N GLU A 89 -1.35 -14.17 -9.18
CA GLU A 89 -1.04 -15.34 -10.01
C GLU A 89 -1.73 -16.63 -9.52
N ILE A 90 -1.77 -16.86 -8.21
CA ILE A 90 -2.46 -18.02 -7.61
C ILE A 90 -3.98 -17.92 -7.83
N ASN A 91 -4.55 -16.71 -7.72
CA ASN A 91 -5.96 -16.49 -8.06
C ASN A 91 -6.25 -16.64 -9.56
N GLY A 92 -5.24 -16.53 -10.43
CA GLY A 92 -5.36 -16.67 -11.88
C GLY A 92 -5.20 -18.10 -12.41
N THR A 93 -4.63 -19.04 -11.65
CA THR A 93 -4.30 -20.41 -12.09
C THR A 93 -5.32 -21.48 -11.69
N TYR A 94 -6.20 -21.18 -10.74
CA TYR A 94 -7.47 -21.92 -10.64
C TYR A 94 -8.40 -21.46 -11.75
N PRO A 95 -9.22 -22.34 -12.37
CA PRO A 95 -10.38 -21.85 -13.07
C PRO A 95 -11.14 -21.04 -12.02
N THR A 96 -11.10 -19.73 -12.17
CA THR A 96 -12.07 -18.85 -11.54
C THR A 96 -13.38 -19.43 -12.03
N ARG A 97 -14.05 -20.22 -11.19
CA ARG A 97 -15.45 -20.57 -11.40
C ARG A 97 -16.07 -19.24 -11.78
N PRO A 98 -16.63 -19.09 -12.99
CA PRO A 98 -17.16 -17.80 -13.41
C PRO A 98 -18.05 -17.39 -12.25
N ARG A 99 -17.68 -16.28 -11.61
CA ARG A 99 -18.54 -15.68 -10.62
C ARG A 99 -19.78 -15.37 -11.44
N GLN A 100 -20.85 -16.12 -11.22
CA GLN A 100 -22.10 -15.94 -11.93
C GLN A 100 -22.40 -14.42 -11.89
N GLY A 101 -22.29 -13.75 -13.05
CA GLY A 101 -22.40 -12.30 -13.13
C GLY A 101 -21.44 -11.57 -14.08
N GLU A 102 -20.46 -12.21 -14.72
CA GLU A 102 -19.78 -11.61 -15.89
C GLU A 102 -20.64 -11.75 -17.14
N SER A 103 -21.83 -11.13 -17.11
CA SER A 103 -22.50 -10.65 -18.31
C SER A 103 -21.92 -9.28 -18.62
N ALA A 104 -21.45 -9.09 -19.85
CA ALA A 104 -21.23 -7.79 -20.43
C ALA A 104 -22.59 -7.07 -20.52
N ASP A 105 -22.99 -6.44 -19.43
CA ASP A 105 -24.17 -5.59 -19.38
C ASP A 105 -23.87 -4.46 -18.39
N ALA A 106 -24.21 -3.24 -18.80
CA ALA A 106 -24.14 -2.03 -18.00
C ALA A 106 -24.57 -2.31 -16.54
N PRO A 107 -23.96 -1.65 -15.53
CA PRO A 107 -24.31 -1.88 -14.13
C PRO A 107 -25.82 -1.76 -13.99
N ALA A 108 -26.47 -2.92 -13.76
CA ALA A 108 -27.91 -2.96 -13.59
C ALA A 108 -28.21 -2.05 -12.40
N MET A 109 -29.02 -1.01 -12.65
CA MET A 109 -29.33 0.02 -11.67
C MET A 109 -29.90 -0.64 -10.41
N SER A 110 -29.06 -0.80 -9.38
CA SER A 110 -29.56 -1.11 -8.07
C SER A 110 -30.51 0.02 -7.67
N ARG A 111 -31.60 -0.33 -6.97
CA ARG A 111 -32.57 0.65 -6.44
C ARG A 111 -31.94 1.71 -5.52
N TYR A 112 -30.68 1.51 -5.15
CA TYR A 112 -29.80 2.37 -4.38
C TYR A 112 -28.59 2.69 -5.25
N GLY A 113 -28.22 3.97 -5.35
CA GLY A 113 -27.25 4.47 -6.33
C GLY A 113 -25.88 3.78 -6.28
N VAL A 114 -25.16 3.86 -7.40
CA VAL A 114 -23.72 3.58 -7.43
C VAL A 114 -23.03 4.74 -6.74
N ARG A 115 -22.11 4.45 -5.82
CA ARG A 115 -21.28 5.45 -5.13
C ARG A 115 -20.68 6.41 -6.16
N GLU A 116 -20.96 7.71 -6.01
CA GLU A 116 -20.37 8.75 -6.86
C GLU A 116 -18.86 8.84 -6.65
N ASP A 117 -18.10 9.19 -7.70
CA ASP A 117 -16.64 9.38 -7.65
C ASP A 117 -16.22 10.51 -6.67
N ARG A 118 -17.13 11.45 -6.38
CA ARG A 118 -16.95 12.52 -5.39
C ARG A 118 -18.20 12.69 -4.54
N PRO A 119 -18.37 11.87 -3.49
CA PRO A 119 -19.54 11.94 -2.63
C PRO A 119 -19.59 13.28 -1.88
N GLN A 120 -20.73 13.98 -1.95
CA GLN A 120 -20.95 15.19 -1.17
C GLN A 120 -21.11 14.86 0.33
N PRO A 121 -20.64 15.72 1.24
CA PRO A 121 -20.81 15.51 2.68
C PRO A 121 -22.29 15.49 3.05
N GLN A 122 -22.79 14.34 3.49
CA GLN A 122 -24.18 14.16 3.92
C GLN A 122 -24.29 14.25 5.43
N GLN A 123 -25.26 15.03 5.90
CA GLN A 123 -25.61 15.13 7.32
C GLN A 123 -26.23 13.81 7.79
N ARG A 124 -25.68 13.21 8.85
CA ARG A 124 -26.16 11.95 9.43
C ARG A 124 -26.15 11.99 10.96
N TRP A 125 -27.02 11.18 11.53
CA TRP A 125 -27.15 10.93 12.96
C TRP A 125 -26.65 9.52 13.27
N LEU A 126 -25.59 9.43 14.08
CA LEU A 126 -24.92 8.17 14.43
C LEU A 126 -25.34 7.74 15.84
N PRO A 127 -26.16 6.68 15.96
CA PRO A 127 -26.48 6.10 17.26
C PRO A 127 -25.28 5.28 17.77
N GLU A 128 -24.79 5.63 18.95
CA GLU A 128 -23.66 4.95 19.59
C GLU A 128 -24.06 4.39 20.96
N LYS A 129 -23.42 3.27 21.32
CA LYS A 129 -23.52 2.62 22.62
C LYS A 129 -22.16 2.59 23.31
N TRP A 130 -22.15 2.66 24.62
CA TRP A 130 -20.96 2.42 25.42
C TRP A 130 -20.75 0.91 25.59
N ASN A 131 -19.61 0.40 25.17
CA ASN A 131 -19.27 -1.02 25.31
C ASN A 131 -18.45 -1.34 26.57
N GLY A 132 -18.17 -0.35 27.42
CA GLY A 132 -17.29 -0.48 28.60
C GLY A 132 -15.93 0.19 28.44
N GLN A 133 -15.48 0.43 27.20
CA GLN A 133 -14.17 1.04 26.90
C GLN A 133 -14.25 2.22 25.94
N VAL A 134 -15.07 2.09 24.90
CA VAL A 134 -15.22 3.09 23.84
C VAL A 134 -16.68 3.25 23.43
N TRP A 135 -16.99 4.40 22.85
CA TRP A 135 -18.24 4.61 22.13
C TRP A 135 -18.18 3.85 20.81
N GLN A 136 -19.15 2.98 20.58
CA GLN A 136 -19.23 2.14 19.40
C GLN A 136 -20.57 2.36 18.69
N LEU A 137 -20.53 2.45 17.36
CA LEU A 137 -21.72 2.50 16.53
C LEU A 137 -22.63 1.28 16.81
N CYS A 138 -23.90 1.52 17.13
CA CYS A 138 -24.85 0.45 17.50
C CYS A 138 -25.87 0.11 16.41
N GLY A 139 -25.69 0.62 15.20
CA GLY A 139 -26.56 0.38 14.05
C GLY A 139 -26.09 1.16 12.83
N THR A 140 -26.85 1.19 11.76
CA THR A 140 -26.54 2.06 10.61
C THR A 140 -26.75 3.54 10.99
N PRO A 141 -25.97 4.48 10.41
CA PRO A 141 -26.28 5.91 10.50
C PRO A 141 -27.68 6.23 9.95
N ARG A 142 -28.31 7.28 10.48
CA ARG A 142 -29.67 7.72 10.13
C ARG A 142 -29.65 9.08 9.44
N HIS A 143 -30.64 9.34 8.60
CA HIS A 143 -30.80 10.65 7.96
C HIS A 143 -31.57 11.62 8.85
N ASP A 144 -32.54 11.13 9.63
CA ASP A 144 -33.34 11.94 10.55
C ASP A 144 -32.93 11.70 12.01
N ARG A 145 -32.88 12.78 12.79
CA ARG A 145 -32.66 12.76 14.24
C ARG A 145 -33.75 11.96 14.95
N ARG A 146 -35.01 12.16 14.57
CA ARG A 146 -36.15 11.50 15.24
C ARG A 146 -36.10 9.99 15.05
N GLU A 147 -35.78 9.55 13.85
CA GLU A 147 -35.57 8.13 13.54
C GLU A 147 -34.45 7.53 14.40
N ALA A 148 -33.34 8.26 14.57
CA ALA A 148 -32.23 7.82 15.41
C ALA A 148 -32.58 7.77 16.90
N GLU A 149 -33.34 8.74 17.40
CA GLU A 149 -33.84 8.76 18.78
C GLU A 149 -34.80 7.58 19.04
N HIS A 150 -35.73 7.30 18.10
CA HIS A 150 -36.60 6.14 18.18
C HIS A 150 -35.82 4.82 18.17
N TYR A 151 -34.77 4.72 17.35
CA TYR A 151 -33.89 3.56 17.33
C TYR A 151 -33.18 3.34 18.68
N LEU A 152 -32.62 4.40 19.27
CA LEU A 152 -31.98 4.30 20.59
C LEU A 152 -32.99 3.95 21.69
N ALA A 153 -34.22 4.44 21.60
CA ALA A 153 -35.29 4.08 22.53
C ALA A 153 -35.65 2.59 22.42
N ALA A 154 -35.67 2.02 21.21
CA ALA A 154 -35.86 0.58 21.00
C ALA A 154 -34.68 -0.24 21.57
N GLN A 155 -33.44 0.19 21.30
CA GLN A 155 -32.22 -0.47 21.79
C GLN A 155 -32.17 -0.57 23.32
N ARG A 156 -32.65 0.45 24.04
CA ARG A 156 -32.73 0.45 25.50
C ARG A 156 -33.71 -0.58 26.07
N ARG A 157 -34.64 -1.09 25.26
CA ARG A 157 -35.63 -2.11 25.65
C ARG A 157 -35.18 -3.53 25.30
N GLU A 158 -34.04 -3.69 24.64
CA GLU A 158 -33.55 -5.01 24.27
C GLU A 158 -32.97 -5.77 25.48
N PRO A 159 -33.03 -7.12 25.48
CA PRO A 159 -32.51 -7.94 26.58
C PRO A 159 -31.01 -7.73 26.88
N ARG A 160 -30.25 -7.21 25.91
CA ARG A 160 -28.81 -6.90 26.04
C ARG A 160 -28.54 -5.41 25.80
N ALA A 161 -29.35 -4.55 26.45
CA ALA A 161 -29.12 -3.11 26.41
C ALA A 161 -27.74 -2.74 26.97
N ALA A 162 -27.10 -1.74 26.34
CA ALA A 162 -25.85 -1.18 26.83
C ALA A 162 -26.08 -0.26 28.03
N SER A 163 -25.02 -0.03 28.81
CA SER A 163 -25.09 0.84 30.00
C SER A 163 -25.30 2.32 29.66
N ALA A 164 -24.87 2.76 28.48
CA ALA A 164 -25.13 4.11 28.00
C ALA A 164 -25.28 4.16 26.48
N TYR A 165 -26.05 5.14 26.02
CA TYR A 165 -26.25 5.45 24.60
C TYR A 165 -26.12 6.94 24.39
N ARG A 166 -25.57 7.35 23.25
CA ARG A 166 -25.54 8.74 22.80
C ARG A 166 -25.87 8.84 21.32
N LEU A 167 -26.26 10.03 20.92
CA LEU A 167 -26.52 10.36 19.53
C LEU A 167 -25.52 11.41 19.06
N VAL A 168 -24.76 11.08 18.02
CA VAL A 168 -23.75 11.97 17.45
C VAL A 168 -24.23 12.52 16.12
N HIS A 169 -24.04 13.82 15.93
CA HIS A 169 -24.32 14.50 14.68
C HIS A 169 -23.02 14.62 13.87
N ALA A 170 -22.97 14.07 12.65
CA ALA A 170 -21.78 14.14 11.82
C ALA A 170 -22.11 14.33 10.33
N PHE A 171 -21.12 14.80 9.59
CA PHE A 171 -21.15 14.86 8.13
C PHE A 171 -20.30 13.71 7.60
N THR A 172 -20.92 12.79 6.87
CA THR A 172 -20.23 11.65 6.25
C THR A 172 -20.11 11.89 4.75
N ASP A 173 -18.91 11.76 4.22
CA ASP A 173 -18.59 11.79 2.80
C ASP A 173 -18.67 10.40 2.15
N TYR A 174 -19.29 9.40 2.78
CA TYR A 174 -19.46 8.09 2.17
C TYR A 174 -20.91 7.60 2.29
N GLU A 175 -21.45 7.15 1.16
CA GLU A 175 -22.73 6.46 1.12
C GLU A 175 -22.48 4.99 1.48
N VAL A 176 -23.14 4.50 2.54
CA VAL A 176 -23.09 3.07 2.91
C VAL A 176 -24.03 2.31 1.97
N VAL A 177 -23.58 2.10 0.73
CA VAL A 177 -24.27 1.23 -0.21
C VAL A 177 -24.02 -0.22 0.23
N ARG A 178 -25.10 -0.94 0.59
CA ARG A 178 -25.02 -2.39 0.78
C ARG A 178 -24.91 -3.05 -0.58
N VAL A 179 -23.68 -3.13 -1.08
CA VAL A 179 -23.36 -3.96 -2.24
C VAL A 179 -23.38 -5.41 -1.78
N TRP A 180 -24.20 -6.24 -2.43
CA TRP A 180 -24.09 -7.69 -2.24
C TRP A 180 -22.80 -8.16 -2.91
N GLY A 181 -21.76 -8.41 -2.12
CA GLY A 181 -20.41 -8.74 -2.59
C GLY A 181 -19.39 -8.81 -1.45
N THR A 182 -18.16 -9.26 -1.76
CA THR A 182 -17.06 -9.33 -0.78
C THR A 182 -16.63 -7.90 -0.44
N PRO A 183 -16.66 -7.46 0.83
CA PRO A 183 -16.37 -6.07 1.18
C PRO A 183 -14.91 -5.72 0.86
N ILE A 184 -14.71 -4.68 0.06
CA ILE A 184 -13.38 -4.11 -0.23
C ILE A 184 -13.16 -2.99 0.79
N LYS A 185 -12.18 -3.16 1.67
CA LYS A 185 -11.75 -2.10 2.58
C LYS A 185 -10.86 -1.13 1.80
N VAL A 186 -11.30 0.12 1.70
CA VAL A 186 -10.52 1.21 1.10
C VAL A 186 -10.18 2.17 2.23
N ASP A 187 -8.90 2.44 2.45
CA ASP A 187 -8.48 3.39 3.49
C ASP A 187 -8.85 4.81 3.05
N ILE A 188 -9.41 5.59 3.98
CA ILE A 188 -9.77 6.99 3.77
C ILE A 188 -8.45 7.78 3.85
N GLU A 189 -8.00 8.35 2.73
CA GLU A 189 -6.91 9.32 2.76
C GLU A 189 -7.29 10.49 3.68
N PRO A 190 -6.41 10.92 4.60
CA PRO A 190 -6.71 12.04 5.48
C PRO A 190 -6.78 13.32 4.65
N MET A 191 -7.99 13.85 4.47
CA MET A 191 -8.18 15.22 4.02
C MET A 191 -7.65 16.19 5.08
N GLY A 192 -6.48 16.77 4.81
CA GLY A 192 -5.95 17.96 5.45
C GLY A 192 -4.78 18.45 4.60
N GLY A 193 -4.72 19.66 4.05
CA GLY A 193 -5.32 20.91 4.53
C GLY A 193 -4.21 21.75 5.14
N LEU A 194 -3.72 22.70 4.33
CA LEU A 194 -2.60 23.66 4.51
C LEU A 194 -1.19 23.15 4.18
#